data_AF-A0A2M7MG53-F1
#
_entry.id   AF-A0A2M7MG53-F1
#
_cell.length_a   1.000
_cell.length_b   1.000
_cell.length_c   1.000
_cell.angle_alpha   90.00
_cell.angle_beta   90.00
_cell.angle_gamma   90.00
#
_symmetry.space_group_name_H-M   'P 1'
#
loop_
_entity.id
_entity.type
_entity.pdbx_description
1 polymer ?
#
loop_
_entity_poly.entity_id
_entity_poly.type
_entity_poly.pdbx_seq_one_letter_code
_entity_poly.pdbx_strand_id
1 'polypeptide(L)'
;MDNLKLQRDTELQNLKNTAIVTFNNELIDAESAMETVDQTLDSADAQETLGILKSGAVDKAEESQVVAETAVAQTKLAVASIIRSSTDAQVLTAINQVMAALDDVRACLSDVFDVLQNTIISSSLSQTELDALISGIQTEQTTISTSKINIQTAESNWTNKIVYYADQITKAEDEAAAAEDSFELAQAQLALKEAQPQDYDITAANARVTKAEASLALAQANLNDTIIRAPVAGTIMEINSKIGESTSLATPVIKMIGESELEIEVDIPESDITKIEVGQSAEITLDSFSDDNLFSGTVTFIDPAETVIQDVVYYQVTVQFSDGQDNIKPGMTANVTIKTKEKSNVLRVPLRSVKQNNGDKIVEMLEGEQIKEHPVTSGLRGDEYYEILDGLSAGEQVITFIKNGK
;
A
#
# COMPACT_ATOMS: atom_id res chain seq x y z
N MET A 1 33.16 -9.01 -27.06
CA MET A 1 32.70 -9.83 -28.20
C MET A 1 33.54 -9.62 -29.46
N ASP A 2 33.68 -8.40 -29.96
CA ASP A 2 34.36 -8.14 -31.26
C ASP A 2 35.83 -8.57 -31.31
N ASN A 3 36.57 -8.36 -30.22
CA ASN A 3 37.96 -8.80 -30.11
C ASN A 3 38.07 -10.34 -30.22
N LEU A 4 37.17 -11.08 -29.57
CA LEU A 4 37.12 -12.54 -29.63
C LEU A 4 36.80 -13.04 -31.04
N LYS A 5 35.85 -12.40 -31.74
CA LYS A 5 35.50 -12.73 -33.14
C LYS A 5 36.67 -12.45 -34.09
N LEU A 6 37.36 -11.33 -33.92
CA LEU A 6 38.56 -10.99 -34.71
C LEU A 6 39.71 -12.00 -34.47
N GLN A 7 39.93 -12.38 -33.22
CA GLN A 7 40.95 -13.36 -32.86
C GLN A 7 40.63 -14.74 -33.44
N ARG A 8 39.36 -15.17 -33.34
CA ARG A 8 38.85 -16.38 -34.02
C ARG A 8 39.16 -16.35 -35.50
N ASP A 9 38.72 -15.32 -36.20
CA ASP A 9 38.82 -15.27 -37.66
C ASP A 9 40.27 -15.30 -38.12
N THR A 10 41.15 -14.59 -37.41
CA THR A 10 42.58 -14.58 -37.68
C THR A 10 43.22 -15.94 -37.45
N GLU A 11 42.98 -16.57 -36.30
CA GLU A 11 43.62 -17.82 -35.93
C GLU A 11 43.09 -19.00 -36.76
N LEU A 12 41.78 -19.06 -37.01
CA LEU A 12 41.18 -20.08 -37.89
C LEU A 12 41.68 -19.93 -39.33
N GLN A 13 41.82 -18.70 -39.84
CA GLN A 13 42.37 -18.50 -41.17
C GLN A 13 43.84 -18.92 -41.24
N ASN A 14 44.63 -18.68 -40.20
CA ASN A 14 46.02 -19.12 -40.14
C ASN A 14 46.12 -20.66 -40.11
N LEU A 15 45.34 -21.34 -39.26
CA LEU A 15 45.32 -22.81 -39.19
C LEU A 15 44.82 -23.45 -40.48
N LYS A 16 43.80 -22.86 -41.11
CA LYS A 16 43.33 -23.31 -42.44
C LYS A 16 44.42 -23.17 -43.50
N ASN A 17 45.14 -22.05 -43.52
CA ASN A 17 46.26 -21.86 -44.44
C ASN A 17 47.39 -22.86 -44.17
N THR A 18 47.69 -23.14 -42.90
CA THR A 18 48.66 -24.17 -42.54
C THR A 18 48.23 -25.54 -43.06
N ALA A 19 46.96 -25.93 -42.87
CA ALA A 19 46.44 -27.19 -43.40
C ALA A 19 46.54 -27.26 -44.93
N ILE A 20 46.25 -26.16 -45.63
CA ILE A 20 46.39 -26.05 -47.09
C ILE A 20 47.84 -26.26 -47.54
N VAL A 21 48.79 -25.63 -46.86
CA VAL A 21 50.21 -25.81 -47.17
C VAL A 21 50.65 -27.25 -46.87
N THR A 22 50.23 -27.82 -45.73
CA THR A 22 50.58 -29.18 -45.33
C THR A 22 50.14 -30.20 -46.37
N PHE A 23 48.85 -30.27 -46.73
CA PHE A 23 48.42 -31.31 -47.67
C PHE A 23 49.01 -31.12 -49.08
N ASN A 24 49.38 -29.90 -49.48
CA ASN A 24 50.06 -29.67 -50.76
C ASN A 24 51.49 -30.22 -50.73
N ASN A 25 52.21 -30.02 -49.62
CA ASN A 25 53.54 -30.59 -49.43
C ASN A 25 53.48 -32.12 -49.39
N GLU A 26 52.53 -32.69 -48.64
CA GLU A 26 52.38 -34.14 -48.54
C GLU A 26 51.99 -34.81 -49.88
N LEU A 27 51.34 -34.07 -50.77
CA LEU A 27 51.03 -34.56 -52.12
C LEU A 27 52.27 -34.57 -53.04
N ILE A 28 53.27 -33.72 -52.76
CA ILE A 28 54.58 -33.77 -53.43
C ILE A 28 55.35 -35.03 -52.96
N ASP A 29 55.29 -35.34 -51.66
CA ASP A 29 55.88 -36.57 -51.13
C ASP A 29 55.22 -37.82 -51.76
N ALA A 30 53.90 -37.79 -51.97
CA ALA A 30 53.17 -38.83 -52.70
C ALA A 30 53.69 -39.02 -54.14
N GLU A 31 53.99 -37.95 -54.86
CA GLU A 31 54.56 -38.03 -56.20
C GLU A 31 55.98 -38.58 -56.20
N SER A 32 56.83 -38.13 -55.26
CA SER A 32 58.19 -38.65 -55.09
C SER A 32 58.19 -40.15 -54.80
N ALA A 33 57.23 -40.61 -53.99
CA ALA A 33 57.03 -42.03 -53.72
C ALA A 33 56.62 -42.81 -54.99
N MET A 34 55.72 -42.26 -55.81
CA MET A 34 55.32 -42.88 -57.07
C MET A 34 56.46 -42.90 -58.10
N GLU A 35 57.31 -41.86 -58.15
CA GLU A 35 58.51 -41.87 -58.99
C GLU A 35 59.49 -42.98 -58.56
N THR A 36 59.61 -43.23 -57.25
CA THR A 36 60.43 -44.33 -56.73
C THR A 36 59.82 -45.70 -57.08
N VAL A 37 58.49 -45.83 -57.05
CA VAL A 37 57.78 -47.04 -57.50
C VAL A 37 58.06 -47.31 -58.97
N ASP A 38 57.91 -46.30 -59.82
CA ASP A 38 58.14 -46.38 -61.26
C ASP A 38 59.57 -46.84 -61.56
N GLN A 39 60.57 -46.17 -60.97
CA GLN A 39 61.98 -46.55 -61.10
C GLN A 39 62.28 -47.98 -60.59
N THR A 40 61.52 -48.47 -59.61
CA THR A 40 61.70 -49.81 -59.04
C THR A 40 61.13 -50.89 -59.96
N LEU A 41 59.93 -50.69 -60.51
CA LEU A 41 59.26 -51.65 -61.40
C LEU A 41 59.89 -51.66 -62.81
N ASP A 42 60.32 -50.51 -63.30
CA ASP A 42 60.98 -50.35 -64.61
C ASP A 42 62.51 -50.58 -64.57
N SER A 43 63.04 -51.08 -63.45
CA SER A 43 64.46 -51.37 -63.32
C SER A 43 64.93 -52.39 -64.37
N ALA A 44 65.71 -51.93 -65.34
CA ALA A 44 66.22 -52.74 -66.44
C ALA A 44 67.02 -53.97 -65.95
N ASP A 45 67.71 -53.82 -64.81
CA ASP A 45 68.51 -54.88 -64.22
C ASP A 45 67.65 -55.96 -63.53
N ALA A 46 66.44 -55.59 -63.08
CA ALA A 46 65.51 -56.46 -62.35
C ALA A 46 64.38 -57.04 -63.22
N GLN A 47 64.23 -56.57 -64.46
CA GLN A 47 63.08 -56.85 -65.33
C GLN A 47 62.81 -58.35 -65.56
N GLU A 48 63.86 -59.17 -65.61
CA GLU A 48 63.74 -60.63 -65.79
C GLU A 48 63.59 -61.41 -64.48
N THR A 49 63.76 -60.78 -63.31
CA THR A 49 63.75 -61.46 -62.01
C THR A 49 62.70 -61.01 -61.00
N LEU A 50 62.04 -59.88 -61.27
CA LEU A 50 61.02 -59.29 -60.40
C LEU A 50 59.89 -60.28 -60.06
N GLY A 51 59.63 -60.48 -58.77
CA GLY A 51 58.47 -61.23 -58.27
C GLY A 51 58.40 -62.72 -58.66
N ILE A 52 59.49 -63.33 -59.18
CA ILE A 52 59.50 -64.72 -59.68
C ILE A 52 58.97 -65.73 -58.66
N LEU A 53 59.22 -65.52 -57.37
CA LEU A 53 58.81 -66.46 -56.32
C LEU A 53 57.30 -66.47 -56.08
N LYS A 54 56.55 -65.48 -56.59
CA LYS A 54 55.12 -65.32 -56.40
C LYS A 54 54.43 -64.83 -57.67
N SER A 55 53.77 -65.76 -58.37
CA SER A 55 53.00 -65.45 -59.59
C SER A 55 51.92 -64.40 -59.33
N GLY A 56 51.86 -63.37 -60.18
CA GLY A 56 50.87 -62.28 -60.10
C GLY A 56 51.20 -61.18 -59.09
N ALA A 57 52.35 -61.23 -58.40
CA ALA A 57 52.79 -60.14 -57.52
C ALA A 57 53.08 -58.87 -58.32
N VAL A 58 53.74 -58.99 -59.48
CA VAL A 58 54.05 -57.87 -60.38
C VAL A 58 52.75 -57.28 -60.95
N ASP A 59 51.87 -58.11 -61.53
CA ASP A 59 50.58 -57.66 -62.06
C ASP A 59 49.76 -56.86 -61.02
N LYS A 60 49.76 -57.31 -59.76
CA LYS A 60 49.07 -56.62 -58.67
C LYS A 60 49.73 -55.28 -58.34
N ALA A 61 51.06 -55.21 -58.32
CA ALA A 61 51.80 -53.98 -58.07
C ALA A 61 51.62 -52.96 -59.20
N GLU A 62 51.59 -53.41 -60.46
CA GLU A 62 51.27 -52.56 -61.62
C GLU A 62 49.83 -52.05 -61.56
N GLU A 63 48.86 -52.89 -61.18
CA GLU A 63 47.47 -52.46 -61.00
C GLU A 63 47.36 -51.39 -59.89
N SER A 64 48.00 -51.60 -58.74
CA SER A 64 47.99 -50.63 -57.64
C SER A 64 48.79 -49.37 -57.95
N GLN A 65 49.84 -49.44 -58.79
CA GLN A 65 50.56 -48.27 -59.31
C GLN A 65 49.63 -47.38 -60.13
N VAL A 66 48.90 -47.95 -61.10
CA VAL A 66 47.96 -47.20 -61.94
C VAL A 66 46.86 -46.54 -61.09
N VAL A 67 46.34 -47.24 -60.09
CA VAL A 67 45.36 -46.69 -59.15
C VAL A 67 45.94 -45.53 -58.36
N ALA A 68 47.13 -45.69 -57.78
CA ALA A 68 47.78 -44.66 -56.96
C ALA A 68 48.16 -43.41 -57.79
N GLU A 69 48.75 -43.58 -58.97
CA GLU A 69 49.08 -42.47 -59.87
C GLU A 69 47.83 -41.70 -60.30
N THR A 70 46.76 -42.43 -60.64
CA THR A 70 45.47 -41.84 -61.00
C THR A 70 44.90 -41.06 -59.82
N ALA A 71 44.94 -41.62 -58.61
CA ALA A 71 44.45 -40.98 -57.39
C ALA A 71 45.23 -39.70 -57.07
N VAL A 72 46.57 -39.74 -57.15
CA VAL A 72 47.44 -38.58 -56.93
C VAL A 72 47.18 -37.49 -57.98
N ALA A 73 47.09 -37.85 -59.27
CA ALA A 73 46.81 -36.90 -60.35
C ALA A 73 45.42 -36.24 -60.21
N GLN A 74 44.38 -37.03 -59.93
CA GLN A 74 43.02 -36.51 -59.71
C GLN A 74 42.96 -35.61 -58.48
N THR A 75 43.61 -36.02 -57.39
CA THR A 75 43.68 -35.24 -56.16
C THR A 75 44.41 -33.92 -56.38
N LYS A 76 45.52 -33.91 -57.12
CA LYS A 76 46.21 -32.67 -57.50
C LYS A 76 45.30 -31.69 -58.21
N LEU A 77 44.53 -32.16 -59.18
CA LEU A 77 43.58 -31.32 -59.92
C LEU A 77 42.48 -30.77 -59.01
N ALA A 78 41.95 -31.61 -58.11
CA ALA A 78 40.93 -31.19 -57.15
C ALA A 78 41.49 -30.13 -56.18
N VAL A 79 42.69 -30.38 -55.65
CA VAL A 79 43.37 -29.55 -54.66
C VAL A 79 43.90 -28.23 -55.26
N ALA A 80 44.23 -28.19 -56.55
CA ALA A 80 44.65 -26.95 -57.23
C ALA A 80 43.57 -25.85 -57.21
N SER A 81 42.31 -26.21 -57.00
CA SER A 81 41.20 -25.26 -56.83
C SER A 81 41.10 -24.68 -55.41
N ILE A 82 41.84 -25.23 -54.44
CA ILE A 82 41.81 -24.83 -53.04
C ILE A 82 42.75 -23.65 -52.82
N ILE A 83 42.17 -22.52 -52.42
CA ILE A 83 42.87 -21.26 -52.18
C ILE A 83 42.55 -20.75 -50.78
N ARG A 84 43.24 -19.69 -50.34
CA ARG A 84 43.03 -19.07 -49.02
C ARG A 84 41.57 -18.67 -48.74
N SER A 85 40.79 -18.35 -49.78
CA SER A 85 39.37 -17.99 -49.67
C SER A 85 38.41 -19.16 -49.80
N SER A 86 38.90 -20.40 -49.96
CA SER A 86 38.05 -21.59 -49.99
C SER A 86 37.30 -21.77 -48.67
N THR A 87 36.10 -22.32 -48.75
CA THR A 87 35.26 -22.59 -47.59
C THR A 87 35.81 -23.75 -46.78
N ASP A 88 35.43 -23.81 -45.51
CA ASP A 88 35.91 -24.86 -44.61
C ASP A 88 35.48 -26.25 -45.09
N ALA A 89 34.27 -26.36 -45.66
CA ALA A 89 33.79 -27.60 -46.27
C ALA A 89 34.63 -28.03 -47.49
N GLN A 90 35.07 -27.07 -48.32
CA GLN A 90 35.93 -27.35 -49.47
C GLN A 90 37.31 -27.85 -49.03
N VAL A 91 37.91 -27.20 -48.02
CA VAL A 91 39.22 -27.60 -47.48
C VAL A 91 39.14 -28.98 -46.82
N LEU A 92 38.08 -29.28 -46.06
CA LEU A 92 37.89 -30.59 -45.45
C LEU A 92 37.69 -31.70 -46.49
N THR A 93 36.96 -31.40 -47.56
CA THR A 93 36.80 -32.34 -48.69
C THR A 93 38.14 -32.64 -49.34
N ALA A 94 38.97 -31.61 -49.56
CA ALA A 94 40.31 -31.76 -50.11
C ALA A 94 41.23 -32.59 -49.19
N ILE A 95 41.19 -32.35 -47.87
CA ILE A 95 41.93 -33.15 -46.88
C ILE A 95 41.56 -34.64 -47.01
N ASN A 96 40.26 -34.95 -47.08
CA ASN A 96 39.80 -36.34 -47.23
C ASN A 96 40.26 -36.98 -48.54
N GLN A 97 40.29 -36.21 -49.64
CA GLN A 97 40.79 -36.68 -50.93
C GLN A 97 42.29 -36.97 -50.88
N VAL A 98 43.09 -36.10 -50.26
CA VAL A 98 44.54 -36.33 -50.08
C VAL A 98 44.80 -37.53 -49.19
N MET A 99 44.07 -37.68 -48.08
CA MET A 99 44.18 -38.86 -47.21
C MET A 99 43.87 -40.16 -47.95
N ALA A 100 42.85 -40.16 -48.84
CA ALA A 100 42.53 -41.31 -49.67
C ALA A 100 43.64 -41.62 -50.68
N ALA A 101 44.18 -40.62 -51.38
CA ALA A 101 45.28 -40.82 -52.31
C ALA A 101 46.55 -41.34 -51.63
N LEU A 102 46.89 -40.85 -50.43
CA LEU A 102 48.01 -41.38 -49.64
C LEU A 102 47.77 -42.82 -49.18
N ASP A 103 46.52 -43.24 -48.98
CA ASP A 103 46.19 -44.64 -48.71
C ASP A 103 46.41 -45.53 -49.94
N ASP A 104 46.08 -45.06 -51.14
CA ASP A 104 46.35 -45.76 -52.39
C ASP A 104 47.85 -45.87 -52.67
N VAL A 105 48.62 -44.79 -52.48
CA VAL A 105 50.10 -44.80 -52.59
C VAL A 105 50.73 -45.76 -51.59
N ARG A 106 50.27 -45.75 -50.32
CA ARG A 106 50.75 -46.67 -49.29
C ARG A 106 50.45 -48.13 -49.65
N ALA A 107 49.28 -48.41 -50.23
CA ALA A 107 48.92 -49.74 -50.70
C ALA A 107 49.84 -50.19 -51.85
N CYS A 108 50.09 -49.31 -52.83
CA CYS A 108 51.02 -49.57 -53.93
C CYS A 108 52.45 -49.86 -53.42
N LEU A 109 52.99 -49.00 -52.55
CA LEU A 109 54.30 -49.22 -51.92
C LEU A 109 54.38 -50.55 -51.17
N SER A 110 53.28 -51.01 -50.56
CA SER A 110 53.23 -52.32 -49.90
C SER A 110 53.24 -53.47 -50.90
N ASP A 111 52.58 -53.33 -52.05
CA ASP A 111 52.56 -54.34 -53.10
C ASP A 111 53.92 -54.43 -53.82
N VAL A 112 54.56 -53.28 -54.10
CA VAL A 112 55.92 -53.24 -54.67
C VAL A 112 56.94 -53.82 -53.70
N PHE A 113 56.81 -53.56 -52.40
CA PHE A 113 57.65 -54.20 -51.39
C PHE A 113 57.49 -55.73 -51.40
N ASP A 114 56.26 -56.24 -51.55
CA ASP A 114 56.01 -57.69 -51.68
C ASP A 114 56.62 -58.25 -52.98
N VAL A 115 56.58 -57.51 -54.10
CA VAL A 115 57.29 -57.88 -55.34
C VAL A 115 58.78 -58.06 -55.06
N LEU A 116 59.43 -57.06 -54.45
CA LEU A 116 60.87 -57.09 -54.17
C LEU A 116 61.26 -58.25 -53.23
N GLN A 117 60.44 -58.55 -52.23
CA GLN A 117 60.65 -59.70 -51.33
C GLN A 117 60.52 -61.05 -52.04
N ASN A 118 59.84 -61.10 -53.18
CA ASN A 118 59.66 -62.28 -54.02
C ASN A 118 60.54 -62.27 -55.28
N THR A 119 61.50 -61.34 -55.38
CA THR A 119 62.47 -61.22 -56.48
C THR A 119 63.70 -62.11 -56.23
N ILE A 120 64.25 -62.69 -57.30
CA ILE A 120 65.51 -63.46 -57.22
C ILE A 120 66.70 -62.64 -57.75
N ILE A 121 67.91 -62.95 -57.28
CA ILE A 121 69.15 -62.36 -57.79
C ILE A 121 69.54 -62.94 -59.17
N SER A 122 70.23 -62.15 -59.99
CA SER A 122 70.76 -62.56 -61.31
C SER A 122 72.16 -61.98 -61.54
N SER A 123 72.70 -62.16 -62.75
CA SER A 123 73.93 -61.48 -63.18
C SER A 123 73.76 -59.98 -63.40
N SER A 124 72.53 -59.50 -63.60
CA SER A 124 72.19 -58.08 -63.75
C SER A 124 71.73 -57.45 -62.43
N LEU A 125 71.12 -58.23 -61.52
CA LEU A 125 70.66 -57.76 -60.21
C LEU A 125 71.38 -58.47 -59.06
N SER A 126 72.29 -57.76 -58.40
CA SER A 126 72.99 -58.22 -57.19
C SER A 126 72.13 -58.09 -55.93
N GLN A 127 72.53 -58.78 -54.85
CA GLN A 127 71.87 -58.65 -53.55
C GLN A 127 71.91 -57.21 -53.03
N THR A 128 73.04 -56.50 -53.21
CA THR A 128 73.18 -55.12 -52.77
C THR A 128 72.22 -54.17 -53.50
N GLU A 129 71.97 -54.41 -54.79
CA GLU A 129 71.01 -53.62 -55.57
C GLU A 129 69.58 -53.93 -55.15
N LEU A 130 69.23 -55.20 -54.94
CA LEU A 130 67.91 -55.57 -54.41
C LEU A 130 67.66 -54.98 -53.02
N ASP A 131 68.64 -55.03 -52.12
CA ASP A 131 68.57 -54.43 -50.78
C ASP A 131 68.39 -52.91 -50.87
N ALA A 132 69.04 -52.25 -51.84
CA ALA A 132 68.87 -50.82 -52.08
C ALA A 132 67.45 -50.46 -52.55
N LEU A 133 66.87 -51.23 -53.46
CA LEU A 133 65.47 -51.05 -53.89
C LEU A 133 64.49 -51.25 -52.73
N ILE A 134 64.70 -52.30 -51.92
CA ILE A 134 63.88 -52.58 -50.73
C ILE A 134 63.95 -51.40 -49.75
N SER A 135 65.17 -50.90 -49.48
CA SER A 135 65.40 -49.76 -48.60
C SER A 135 64.75 -48.47 -49.13
N GLY A 136 64.77 -48.25 -50.45
CA GLY A 136 64.07 -47.13 -51.10
C GLY A 136 62.57 -47.17 -50.84
N ILE A 137 61.92 -48.29 -51.13
CA ILE A 137 60.47 -48.47 -50.89
C ILE A 137 60.11 -48.34 -49.41
N GLN A 138 60.91 -48.89 -48.49
CA GLN A 138 60.69 -48.74 -47.05
C GLN A 138 60.81 -47.28 -46.58
N THR A 139 61.72 -46.52 -47.18
CA THR A 139 61.88 -45.09 -46.91
C THR A 139 60.60 -44.36 -47.31
N GLU A 140 60.10 -44.60 -48.52
CA GLU A 140 58.86 -43.99 -48.99
C GLU A 140 57.62 -44.43 -48.19
N GLN A 141 57.54 -45.69 -47.75
CA GLN A 141 56.48 -46.14 -46.83
C GLN A 141 56.46 -45.33 -45.53
N THR A 142 57.65 -44.99 -45.02
CA THR A 142 57.82 -44.18 -43.82
C THR A 142 57.45 -42.72 -44.07
N THR A 143 57.86 -42.17 -45.23
CA THR A 143 57.48 -40.82 -45.68
C THR A 143 55.97 -40.69 -45.76
N ILE A 144 55.28 -41.56 -46.50
CA ILE A 144 53.82 -41.52 -46.67
C ILE A 144 53.08 -41.71 -45.34
N SER A 145 53.59 -42.58 -44.46
CA SER A 145 53.03 -42.73 -43.12
C SER A 145 53.13 -41.44 -42.30
N THR A 146 54.25 -40.72 -42.42
CA THR A 146 54.47 -39.42 -41.78
C THR A 146 53.57 -38.35 -42.39
N SER A 147 53.41 -38.33 -43.72
CA SER A 147 52.52 -37.42 -44.43
C SER A 147 51.07 -37.51 -43.97
N LYS A 148 50.56 -38.74 -43.80
CA LYS A 148 49.22 -38.95 -43.23
C LYS A 148 49.08 -38.37 -41.82
N ILE A 149 50.08 -38.56 -40.97
CA ILE A 149 50.09 -38.02 -39.60
C ILE A 149 50.12 -36.49 -39.62
N ASN A 150 50.90 -35.88 -40.51
CA ASN A 150 50.98 -34.42 -40.65
C ASN A 150 49.63 -33.82 -41.05
N ILE A 151 48.94 -34.42 -42.03
CA ILE A 151 47.60 -33.98 -42.45
C ILE A 151 46.59 -34.13 -41.32
N GLN A 152 46.53 -35.29 -40.66
CA GLN A 152 45.63 -35.53 -39.54
C GLN A 152 45.86 -34.54 -38.39
N THR A 153 47.12 -34.20 -38.13
CA THR A 153 47.49 -33.22 -37.11
C THR A 153 47.02 -31.80 -37.50
N ALA A 154 47.23 -31.40 -38.75
CA ALA A 154 46.80 -30.10 -39.25
C ALA A 154 45.26 -29.97 -39.24
N GLU A 155 44.55 -31.00 -39.69
CA GLU A 155 43.10 -31.10 -39.64
C GLU A 155 42.58 -31.00 -38.19
N SER A 156 43.16 -31.78 -37.28
CA SER A 156 42.77 -31.80 -35.86
C SER A 156 43.00 -30.43 -35.20
N ASN A 157 44.15 -29.80 -35.43
CA ASN A 157 44.45 -28.48 -34.87
C ASN A 157 43.46 -27.42 -35.33
N TRP A 158 43.11 -27.43 -36.62
CA TRP A 158 42.16 -26.49 -37.19
C TRP A 158 40.73 -26.74 -36.69
N THR A 159 40.24 -27.98 -36.79
CA THR A 159 38.86 -28.35 -36.40
C THR A 159 38.61 -28.20 -34.90
N ASN A 160 39.57 -28.58 -34.05
CA ASN A 160 39.48 -28.35 -32.61
C ASN A 160 39.38 -26.86 -32.29
N LYS A 161 40.08 -25.99 -33.05
CA LYS A 161 40.03 -24.55 -32.83
C LYS A 161 38.69 -23.94 -33.27
N ILE A 162 38.04 -24.50 -34.30
CA ILE A 162 36.67 -24.10 -34.69
C ILE A 162 35.72 -24.33 -33.51
N VAL A 163 35.75 -25.54 -32.93
CA VAL A 163 34.91 -25.90 -31.78
C VAL A 163 35.23 -25.03 -30.56
N TYR A 164 36.52 -24.81 -30.28
CA TYR A 164 36.97 -23.93 -29.19
C TYR A 164 36.36 -22.54 -29.29
N TYR A 165 36.45 -21.88 -30.44
CA TYR A 165 35.90 -20.52 -30.58
C TYR A 165 34.37 -20.49 -30.60
N ALA A 166 33.71 -21.53 -31.11
CA ALA A 166 32.26 -21.66 -31.01
C ALA A 166 31.81 -21.70 -29.53
N ASP A 167 32.50 -22.50 -28.70
CA ASP A 167 32.26 -22.56 -27.25
C ASP A 167 32.55 -21.22 -26.56
N GLN A 168 33.68 -20.58 -26.86
CA GLN A 168 34.03 -19.28 -26.26
C GLN A 168 33.04 -18.17 -26.61
N ILE A 169 32.55 -18.14 -27.85
CA ILE A 169 31.55 -17.15 -28.27
C ILE A 169 30.22 -17.41 -27.57
N THR A 170 29.77 -18.66 -27.54
CA THR A 170 28.51 -19.04 -26.85
C THR A 170 28.56 -18.64 -25.38
N LYS A 171 29.66 -18.94 -24.67
CA LYS A 171 29.84 -18.53 -23.27
C LYS A 171 29.80 -17.02 -23.08
N ALA A 172 30.49 -16.28 -23.95
CA ALA A 172 30.48 -14.81 -23.87
C ALA A 172 29.09 -14.21 -24.19
N GLU A 173 28.29 -14.86 -25.04
CA GLU A 173 26.91 -14.47 -25.33
C GLU A 173 26.00 -14.74 -24.12
N ASP A 174 26.10 -15.92 -23.51
CA ASP A 174 25.36 -16.29 -22.31
C ASP A 174 25.69 -15.37 -21.12
N GLU A 175 26.97 -15.06 -20.90
CA GLU A 175 27.42 -14.12 -19.86
C GLU A 175 26.87 -12.70 -20.08
N ALA A 176 26.84 -12.24 -21.34
CA ALA A 176 26.29 -10.93 -21.68
C ALA A 176 24.77 -10.88 -21.45
N ALA A 177 24.03 -11.91 -21.86
CA ALA A 177 22.59 -12.02 -21.63
C ALA A 177 22.27 -12.03 -20.12
N ALA A 178 22.99 -12.83 -19.33
CA ALA A 178 22.79 -12.88 -17.87
C ALA A 178 23.09 -11.54 -17.18
N ALA A 179 24.08 -10.79 -17.68
CA ALA A 179 24.40 -9.46 -17.18
C ALA A 179 23.30 -8.44 -17.54
N GLU A 180 22.72 -8.52 -18.72
CA GLU A 180 21.60 -7.68 -19.16
C GLU A 180 20.34 -7.94 -18.32
N ASP A 181 19.98 -9.21 -18.10
CA ASP A 181 18.88 -9.61 -17.23
C ASP A 181 19.08 -9.08 -15.79
N SER A 182 20.31 -9.19 -15.27
CA SER A 182 20.66 -8.70 -13.94
C SER A 182 20.55 -7.18 -13.85
N PHE A 183 20.91 -6.47 -14.91
CA PHE A 183 20.79 -5.02 -14.99
C PHE A 183 19.34 -4.56 -15.07
N GLU A 184 18.50 -5.24 -15.85
CA GLU A 184 17.06 -4.97 -15.92
C GLU A 184 16.38 -5.19 -14.57
N LEU A 185 16.70 -6.30 -13.89
CA LEU A 185 16.20 -6.58 -12.55
C LEU A 185 16.61 -5.49 -11.54
N ALA A 186 17.88 -5.06 -11.59
CA ALA A 186 18.38 -4.01 -10.71
C ALA A 186 17.67 -2.66 -10.96
N GLN A 187 17.40 -2.32 -12.22
CA GLN A 187 16.62 -1.14 -12.58
C GLN A 187 15.17 -1.23 -12.08
N ALA A 188 14.51 -2.38 -12.24
CA ALA A 188 13.15 -2.60 -11.74
C ALA A 188 13.08 -2.47 -10.20
N GLN A 189 14.08 -2.99 -9.49
CA GLN A 189 14.19 -2.85 -8.04
C GLN A 189 14.45 -1.41 -7.60
N LEU A 190 15.29 -0.67 -8.34
CA LEU A 190 15.50 0.75 -8.09
C LEU A 190 14.21 1.54 -8.29
N ALA A 191 13.51 1.31 -9.41
CA ALA A 191 12.22 1.95 -9.69
C ALA A 191 11.19 1.67 -8.59
N LEU A 192 11.14 0.45 -8.04
CA LEU A 192 10.27 0.12 -6.92
C LEU A 192 10.65 0.86 -5.62
N LYS A 193 11.95 1.08 -5.38
CA LYS A 193 12.44 1.82 -4.20
C LYS A 193 12.27 3.33 -4.32
N GLU A 194 12.39 3.87 -5.53
CA GLU A 194 12.19 5.30 -5.83
C GLU A 194 10.71 5.65 -5.99
N ALA A 195 9.87 4.65 -6.27
CA ALA A 195 8.43 4.83 -6.32
C ALA A 195 7.93 5.48 -5.02
N GLN A 196 7.19 6.57 -5.19
CA GLN A 196 6.55 7.23 -4.07
C GLN A 196 5.57 6.26 -3.38
N PRO A 197 5.38 6.38 -2.05
CA PRO A 197 4.36 5.63 -1.34
C PRO A 197 3.01 5.81 -2.04
N GLN A 198 2.30 4.71 -2.29
CA GLN A 198 1.00 4.80 -2.94
C GLN A 198 0.02 5.53 -2.03
N ASP A 199 -0.99 6.17 -2.61
CA ASP A 199 -1.99 6.93 -1.85
C ASP A 199 -2.67 6.09 -0.75
N TYR A 200 -2.82 4.78 -0.97
CA TYR A 200 -3.37 3.86 0.02
C TYR A 200 -2.45 3.71 1.25
N ASP A 201 -1.12 3.67 1.07
CA ASP A 201 -0.14 3.56 2.17
C ASP A 201 -0.15 4.82 3.02
N ILE A 202 -0.21 5.99 2.35
CA ILE A 202 -0.32 7.30 3.00
C ILE A 202 -1.62 7.39 3.78
N THR A 203 -2.74 7.00 3.16
CA THR A 203 -4.07 7.02 3.81
C THR A 203 -4.10 6.10 5.03
N ALA A 204 -3.53 4.89 4.93
CA ALA A 204 -3.44 3.96 6.05
C ALA A 204 -2.53 4.48 7.17
N ALA A 205 -1.42 5.14 6.84
CA ALA A 205 -0.56 5.81 7.82
C ALA A 205 -1.28 6.96 8.52
N ASN A 206 -1.97 7.82 7.77
CA ASN A 206 -2.77 8.92 8.32
C ASN A 206 -3.90 8.40 9.23
N ALA A 207 -4.60 7.35 8.83
CA ALA A 207 -5.63 6.73 9.67
C ALA A 207 -5.06 6.20 11.01
N ARG A 208 -3.83 5.67 11.01
CA ARG A 208 -3.12 5.28 12.25
C ARG A 208 -2.79 6.48 13.12
N VAL A 209 -2.37 7.60 12.52
CA VAL A 209 -2.13 8.86 13.23
C VAL A 209 -3.42 9.38 13.86
N THR A 210 -4.50 9.52 13.09
CA THR A 210 -5.80 9.99 13.60
C THR A 210 -6.32 9.11 14.73
N LYS A 211 -6.17 7.78 14.63
CA LYS A 211 -6.52 6.87 15.72
C LYS A 211 -5.68 7.12 16.98
N ALA A 212 -4.39 7.34 16.84
CA ALA A 212 -3.49 7.64 17.96
C ALA A 212 -3.85 8.99 18.61
N GLU A 213 -4.16 10.00 17.81
CA GLU A 213 -4.62 11.32 18.29
C GLU A 213 -5.93 11.22 19.07
N ALA A 214 -6.92 10.49 18.53
CA ALA A 214 -8.19 10.24 19.24
C ALA A 214 -7.96 9.51 20.57
N SER A 215 -7.03 8.54 20.60
CA SER A 215 -6.68 7.81 21.83
C SER A 215 -5.99 8.72 22.85
N LEU A 216 -5.13 9.63 22.39
CA LEU A 216 -4.49 10.65 23.24
C LEU A 216 -5.53 11.61 23.81
N ALA A 217 -6.46 12.10 22.99
CA ALA A 217 -7.53 13.00 23.42
C ALA A 217 -8.42 12.34 24.49
N LEU A 218 -8.78 11.06 24.30
CA LEU A 218 -9.51 10.28 25.30
C LEU A 218 -8.72 10.12 26.60
N ALA A 219 -7.43 9.79 26.52
CA ALA A 219 -6.58 9.66 27.70
C ALA A 219 -6.43 11.00 28.46
N GLN A 220 -6.35 12.11 27.74
CA GLN A 220 -6.32 13.47 28.31
C GLN A 220 -7.65 13.85 28.96
N ALA A 221 -8.78 13.51 28.35
CA ALA A 221 -10.11 13.70 28.93
C ALA A 221 -10.25 12.91 30.25
N ASN A 222 -9.91 11.62 30.22
CA ASN A 222 -9.91 10.77 31.43
C ASN A 222 -9.00 11.33 32.53
N LEU A 223 -7.83 11.89 32.17
CA LEU A 223 -6.95 12.55 33.14
C LEU A 223 -7.58 13.82 33.71
N ASN A 224 -8.22 14.64 32.89
CA ASN A 224 -8.91 15.84 33.36
C ASN A 224 -10.08 15.49 34.28
N ASP A 225 -10.78 14.39 34.03
CA ASP A 225 -11.87 13.89 34.88
C ASP A 225 -11.38 13.42 36.27
N THR A 226 -10.07 13.16 36.43
CA THR A 226 -9.50 12.91 37.78
C THR A 226 -9.46 14.16 38.65
N ILE A 227 -9.60 15.35 38.06
CA ILE A 227 -9.62 16.63 38.75
C ILE A 227 -11.05 17.15 38.79
N ILE A 228 -11.72 16.99 39.92
CA ILE A 228 -13.05 17.58 40.15
C ILE A 228 -12.90 19.09 40.28
N ARG A 229 -13.46 19.84 39.33
CA ARG A 229 -13.49 21.32 39.33
C ARG A 229 -14.90 21.81 39.61
N ALA A 230 -15.02 22.91 40.34
CA ALA A 230 -16.29 23.59 40.51
C ALA A 230 -16.77 24.13 39.15
N PRO A 231 -18.02 23.85 38.72
CA PRO A 231 -18.55 24.35 37.45
C PRO A 231 -18.84 25.86 37.48
N VAL A 232 -19.09 26.42 38.66
CA VAL A 232 -19.38 27.85 38.89
C VAL A 232 -18.74 28.32 40.20
N ALA A 233 -18.62 29.64 40.39
CA ALA A 233 -18.33 30.21 41.70
C ALA A 233 -19.51 29.97 42.64
N GLY A 234 -19.23 29.66 43.91
CA GLY A 234 -20.26 29.18 44.83
C GLY A 234 -19.71 28.74 46.18
N THR A 235 -20.63 28.40 47.08
CA THR A 235 -20.32 27.88 48.41
C THR A 235 -20.59 26.37 48.47
N ILE A 236 -19.67 25.61 49.07
CA ILE A 236 -19.84 24.17 49.29
C ILE A 236 -20.87 23.94 50.40
N MET A 237 -21.91 23.19 50.10
CA MET A 237 -22.99 22.85 51.03
C MET A 237 -22.73 21.53 51.75
N GLU A 238 -22.20 20.54 51.03
CA GLU A 238 -21.99 19.19 51.55
C GLU A 238 -20.77 18.54 50.90
N ILE A 239 -19.97 17.83 51.71
CA ILE A 239 -18.85 17.00 51.25
C ILE A 239 -19.15 15.56 51.68
N ASN A 240 -19.49 14.71 50.71
CA ASN A 240 -20.00 13.35 50.95
C ASN A 240 -18.92 12.27 50.99
N SER A 241 -17.69 12.57 50.57
CA SER A 241 -16.58 11.61 50.55
C SER A 241 -15.36 12.15 51.28
N LYS A 242 -14.62 11.27 51.96
CA LYS A 242 -13.35 11.60 52.61
C LYS A 242 -12.14 11.15 51.78
N ILE A 243 -11.00 11.79 52.01
CA ILE A 243 -9.73 11.38 51.40
C ILE A 243 -9.43 9.93 51.80
N GLY A 244 -9.18 9.09 50.80
CA GLY A 244 -8.90 7.64 50.99
C GLY A 244 -10.13 6.74 50.91
N GLU A 245 -11.33 7.30 50.76
CA GLU A 245 -12.57 6.55 50.54
C GLU A 245 -12.77 6.22 49.06
N SER A 246 -13.27 5.02 48.76
CA SER A 246 -13.65 4.63 47.40
C SER A 246 -15.08 5.12 47.12
N THR A 247 -15.27 5.88 46.05
CA THR A 247 -16.57 6.40 45.64
C THR A 247 -17.07 5.73 44.35
N SER A 248 -18.34 5.94 44.02
CA SER A 248 -18.96 5.44 42.78
C SER A 248 -19.51 6.61 41.96
N LEU A 249 -19.63 6.43 40.64
CA LEU A 249 -20.20 7.45 39.74
C LEU A 249 -21.67 7.81 40.04
N ALA A 250 -22.36 6.99 40.84
CA ALA A 250 -23.75 7.23 41.21
C ALA A 250 -23.93 8.19 42.40
N THR A 251 -22.87 8.43 43.18
CA THR A 251 -22.96 9.22 44.42
C THR A 251 -22.27 10.57 44.25
N PRO A 252 -22.98 11.70 44.48
CA PRO A 252 -22.37 13.02 44.37
C PRO A 252 -21.32 13.24 45.46
N VAL A 253 -20.09 13.55 45.07
CA VAL A 253 -18.94 13.74 45.99
C VAL A 253 -19.02 15.07 46.74
N ILE A 254 -19.40 16.14 46.06
CA ILE A 254 -19.53 17.50 46.61
C ILE A 254 -20.84 18.09 46.10
N LYS A 255 -21.62 18.70 47.00
CA LYS A 255 -22.75 19.57 46.62
C LYS A 255 -22.36 21.01 46.90
N MET A 256 -22.64 21.89 45.97
CA MET A 256 -22.40 23.32 46.09
C MET A 256 -23.60 24.11 45.59
N ILE A 257 -23.78 25.30 46.15
CA ILE A 257 -24.73 26.29 45.67
C ILE A 257 -23.97 27.41 44.98
N GLY A 258 -24.41 27.81 43.79
CA GLY A 258 -23.81 28.92 43.05
C GLY A 258 -24.07 30.26 43.73
N GLU A 259 -23.22 31.25 43.43
CA GLU A 259 -23.49 32.66 43.75
C GLU A 259 -24.54 33.20 42.76
N SER A 260 -25.81 32.88 42.98
CA SER A 260 -26.95 33.43 42.25
C SER A 260 -27.93 34.09 43.21
N GLU A 261 -28.86 34.88 42.67
CA GLU A 261 -29.87 35.55 43.47
C GLU A 261 -30.86 34.52 44.04
N LEU A 262 -31.37 34.78 45.24
CA LEU A 262 -32.35 33.88 45.85
C LEU A 262 -33.71 34.04 45.17
N GLU A 263 -34.34 32.91 44.88
CA GLU A 263 -35.69 32.81 44.35
C GLU A 263 -36.61 32.23 45.43
N ILE A 264 -37.88 32.63 45.41
CA ILE A 264 -38.93 32.02 46.22
C ILE A 264 -39.87 31.23 45.31
N GLU A 265 -40.04 29.96 45.62
CA GLU A 265 -41.05 29.11 45.01
C GLU A 265 -42.34 29.17 45.83
N VAL A 266 -43.45 29.54 45.18
CA VAL A 266 -44.76 29.68 45.80
C VAL A 266 -45.76 28.76 45.09
N ASP A 267 -46.42 27.89 45.85
CA ASP A 267 -47.46 27.01 45.32
C ASP A 267 -48.82 27.74 45.31
N ILE A 268 -49.32 28.05 44.11
CA ILE A 268 -50.61 28.74 43.93
C ILE A 268 -51.69 27.74 43.52
N PRO A 269 -52.85 27.66 44.21
CA PRO A 269 -53.93 26.76 43.83
C PRO A 269 -54.45 27.00 42.40
N GLU A 270 -54.90 25.93 41.74
CA GLU A 270 -55.51 25.98 40.39
C GLU A 270 -56.64 27.03 40.27
N SER A 271 -57.40 27.26 41.35
CA SER A 271 -58.48 28.25 41.37
C SER A 271 -58.00 29.70 41.19
N ASP A 272 -56.76 30.00 41.55
CA ASP A 272 -56.22 31.35 41.62
C ASP A 272 -55.11 31.61 40.60
N ILE A 273 -54.47 30.58 40.05
CA ILE A 273 -53.36 30.72 39.09
C ILE A 273 -53.74 31.56 37.86
N THR A 274 -55.00 31.49 37.43
CA THR A 274 -55.52 32.29 36.29
C THR A 274 -55.48 33.81 36.50
N LYS A 275 -55.25 34.27 37.73
CA LYS A 275 -55.11 35.69 38.09
C LYS A 275 -53.65 36.14 38.18
N ILE A 276 -52.70 35.21 38.20
CA ILE A 276 -51.28 35.49 38.34
C ILE A 276 -50.67 35.69 36.96
N GLU A 277 -49.90 36.76 36.80
CA GLU A 277 -49.19 37.09 35.57
C GLU A 277 -47.72 37.42 35.88
N VAL A 278 -46.82 37.05 34.97
CA VAL A 278 -45.41 37.41 35.07
C VAL A 278 -45.27 38.94 35.05
N GLY A 279 -44.47 39.47 35.98
CA GLY A 279 -44.25 40.90 36.19
C GLY A 279 -45.13 41.53 37.28
N GLN A 280 -46.04 40.79 37.90
CA GLN A 280 -46.80 41.28 39.05
C GLN A 280 -45.88 41.51 40.26
N SER A 281 -46.13 42.60 41.00
CA SER A 281 -45.42 42.91 42.24
C SER A 281 -45.94 42.03 43.38
N ALA A 282 -45.02 41.52 44.18
CA ALA A 282 -45.27 40.71 45.35
C ALA A 282 -44.67 41.36 46.60
N GLU A 283 -45.36 41.22 47.71
CA GLU A 283 -44.89 41.59 49.03
C GLU A 283 -44.55 40.32 49.80
N ILE A 284 -43.36 40.25 50.36
CA ILE A 284 -42.78 39.03 50.94
C ILE A 284 -42.49 39.28 52.41
N THR A 285 -42.88 38.34 53.27
CA THR A 285 -42.44 38.26 54.67
C THR A 285 -41.81 36.90 54.93
N LEU A 286 -40.81 36.85 55.80
CA LEU A 286 -40.10 35.62 56.17
C LEU A 286 -40.36 35.31 57.64
N ASP A 287 -40.75 34.07 57.95
CA ASP A 287 -41.07 33.66 59.34
C ASP A 287 -39.90 33.86 60.32
N SER A 288 -38.67 33.89 59.80
CA SER A 288 -37.44 34.10 60.58
C SER A 288 -37.12 35.57 60.88
N PHE A 289 -37.91 36.52 60.35
CA PHE A 289 -37.76 37.96 60.54
C PHE A 289 -39.00 38.52 61.25
N SER A 290 -38.87 39.66 61.95
CA SER A 290 -40.02 40.36 62.53
C SER A 290 -41.02 40.77 61.45
N ASP A 291 -42.32 40.76 61.75
CA ASP A 291 -43.43 41.13 60.83
C ASP A 291 -43.28 42.54 60.20
N ASP A 292 -42.47 43.42 60.80
CA ASP A 292 -42.18 44.76 60.30
C ASP A 292 -41.19 44.78 59.11
N ASN A 293 -40.55 43.65 58.77
CA ASN A 293 -39.62 43.53 57.65
C ASN A 293 -40.34 43.02 56.40
N LEU A 294 -40.81 43.97 55.59
CA LEU A 294 -41.44 43.70 54.30
C LEU A 294 -40.40 43.75 53.19
N PHE A 295 -40.27 42.66 52.45
CA PHE A 295 -39.41 42.58 51.27
C PHE A 295 -40.24 42.74 50.00
N SER A 296 -39.68 43.39 49.00
CA SER A 296 -40.33 43.55 47.70
C SER A 296 -39.89 42.46 46.73
N GLY A 297 -40.83 41.95 45.94
CA GLY A 297 -40.57 40.91 44.96
C GLY A 297 -41.35 41.11 43.67
N THR A 298 -40.94 40.39 42.64
CA THR A 298 -41.64 40.36 41.35
C THR A 298 -41.79 38.92 40.87
N VAL A 299 -42.97 38.57 40.36
CA VAL A 299 -43.21 37.27 39.72
C VAL A 299 -42.38 37.20 38.43
N THR A 300 -41.42 36.29 38.36
CA THR A 300 -40.54 36.14 37.19
C THR A 300 -40.92 34.96 36.32
N PHE A 301 -41.51 33.92 36.90
CA PHE A 301 -41.85 32.70 36.19
C PHE A 301 -43.08 32.03 36.79
N ILE A 302 -43.86 31.36 35.94
CA ILE A 302 -44.99 30.53 36.30
C ILE A 302 -44.79 29.20 35.60
N ASP A 303 -44.67 28.12 36.37
CA ASP A 303 -44.49 26.78 35.80
C ASP A 303 -45.78 26.38 35.04
N PRO A 304 -45.69 25.99 33.76
CA PRO A 304 -46.85 25.49 33.02
C PRO A 304 -47.35 24.12 33.50
N ALA A 305 -46.54 23.37 34.24
CA ALA A 305 -46.88 22.05 34.77
C ALA A 305 -47.61 22.14 36.13
N GLU A 306 -48.50 21.18 36.37
CA GLU A 306 -49.18 21.02 37.65
C GLU A 306 -48.28 20.31 38.68
N THR A 307 -48.38 20.76 39.93
CA THR A 307 -47.80 20.10 41.11
C THR A 307 -48.95 19.65 42.00
N VAL A 308 -49.06 18.33 42.24
CA VAL A 308 -50.11 17.77 43.11
C VAL A 308 -49.56 17.60 44.53
N ILE A 309 -50.14 18.33 45.48
CA ILE A 309 -49.81 18.26 46.90
C ILE A 309 -51.06 17.82 47.66
N GLN A 310 -51.02 16.64 48.28
CA GLN A 310 -52.14 16.10 49.07
C GLN A 310 -53.48 16.09 48.29
N ASP A 311 -53.47 15.61 47.04
CA ASP A 311 -54.62 15.55 46.13
C ASP A 311 -55.22 16.91 45.73
N VAL A 312 -54.51 18.02 45.98
CA VAL A 312 -54.86 19.36 45.53
C VAL A 312 -53.87 19.81 44.45
N VAL A 313 -54.40 20.39 43.36
CA VAL A 313 -53.63 20.87 42.20
C VAL A 313 -53.12 22.29 42.46
N TYR A 314 -51.80 22.44 42.37
CA TYR A 314 -51.09 23.71 42.45
C TYR A 314 -50.29 23.97 41.18
N TYR A 315 -49.97 25.23 40.95
CA TYR A 315 -49.00 25.68 39.95
C TYR A 315 -47.91 26.45 40.67
N GLN A 316 -46.66 26.08 40.40
CA GLN A 316 -45.52 26.71 41.04
C GLN A 316 -45.23 28.06 40.39
N VAL A 317 -45.09 29.09 41.20
CA VAL A 317 -44.77 30.46 40.78
C VAL A 317 -43.45 30.87 41.43
N THR A 318 -42.52 31.36 40.60
CA THR A 318 -41.24 31.88 41.08
C THR A 318 -41.34 33.38 41.28
N VAL A 319 -40.95 33.83 42.47
CA VAL A 319 -40.86 35.25 42.84
C VAL A 319 -39.41 35.60 43.15
N GLN A 320 -38.90 36.60 42.44
CA GLN A 320 -37.56 37.14 42.64
C GLN A 320 -37.60 38.28 43.65
N PHE A 321 -36.72 38.26 44.65
CA PHE A 321 -36.53 39.40 45.55
C PHE A 321 -35.96 40.59 44.77
N SER A 322 -36.61 41.74 44.88
CA SER A 322 -36.18 42.98 44.19
C SER A 322 -35.09 43.74 44.98
N ASP A 323 -35.04 43.56 46.30
CA ASP A 323 -34.02 44.12 47.20
C ASP A 323 -33.96 43.35 48.55
N GLY A 324 -32.95 43.67 49.38
CA GLY A 324 -32.92 43.23 50.79
C GLY A 324 -32.52 41.78 51.05
N GLN A 325 -31.85 41.09 50.12
CA GLN A 325 -31.49 39.67 50.26
C GLN A 325 -30.42 39.38 51.33
N ASP A 326 -29.84 40.40 51.97
CA ASP A 326 -28.75 40.25 52.94
C ASP A 326 -29.20 39.44 54.17
N ASN A 327 -28.49 38.34 54.45
CA ASN A 327 -28.74 37.38 55.54
C ASN A 327 -29.93 36.44 55.37
N ILE A 328 -30.59 36.42 54.20
CA ILE A 328 -31.56 35.36 53.87
C ILE A 328 -30.78 34.08 53.55
N LYS A 329 -31.22 32.94 54.09
CA LYS A 329 -30.61 31.63 53.81
C LYS A 329 -31.54 30.77 52.95
N PRO A 330 -31.00 29.99 52.00
CA PRO A 330 -31.78 28.99 51.29
C PRO A 330 -32.52 28.06 52.25
N GLY A 331 -33.78 27.75 51.94
CA GLY A 331 -34.64 26.86 52.74
C GLY A 331 -35.45 27.54 53.84
N MET A 332 -35.44 28.88 53.94
CA MET A 332 -36.37 29.62 54.80
C MET A 332 -37.80 29.62 54.23
N THR A 333 -38.81 29.62 55.10
CA THR A 333 -40.22 29.76 54.72
C THR A 333 -40.56 31.24 54.47
N ALA A 334 -41.23 31.51 53.36
CA ALA A 334 -41.70 32.83 52.96
C ALA A 334 -43.22 32.85 52.81
N ASN A 335 -43.87 33.91 53.28
CA ASN A 335 -45.24 34.25 52.95
C ASN A 335 -45.22 35.31 51.86
N VAL A 336 -46.01 35.10 50.80
CA VAL A 336 -45.99 35.97 49.61
C VAL A 336 -47.40 36.46 49.29
N THR A 337 -47.57 37.78 49.22
CA THR A 337 -48.81 38.44 48.81
C THR A 337 -48.62 39.05 47.43
N ILE A 338 -49.18 38.40 46.40
CA ILE A 338 -49.06 38.85 45.00
C ILE A 338 -50.21 39.80 44.66
N LYS A 339 -49.87 40.99 44.14
CA LYS A 339 -50.85 41.99 43.70
C LYS A 339 -51.37 41.65 42.30
N THR A 340 -52.54 41.01 42.23
CA THR A 340 -53.10 40.50 40.96
C THR A 340 -53.67 41.59 40.05
N LYS A 341 -54.34 42.60 40.62
CA LYS A 341 -54.86 43.76 39.89
C LYS A 341 -54.89 44.99 40.78
N GLU A 342 -54.50 46.13 40.23
CA GLU A 342 -54.60 47.42 40.89
C GLU A 342 -55.27 48.43 39.96
N LYS A 343 -56.18 49.24 40.51
CA LYS A 343 -56.81 50.34 39.77
C LYS A 343 -56.92 51.58 40.66
N SER A 344 -56.22 52.62 40.28
CA SER A 344 -56.20 53.91 40.98
C SER A 344 -57.29 54.85 40.47
N ASN A 345 -57.68 55.82 41.29
CA ASN A 345 -58.69 56.85 40.97
C ASN A 345 -60.07 56.29 40.59
N VAL A 346 -60.54 55.27 41.31
CA VAL A 346 -61.87 54.68 41.11
C VAL A 346 -62.86 55.14 42.17
N LEU A 347 -64.14 55.26 41.79
CA LEU A 347 -65.21 55.35 42.76
C LEU A 347 -65.39 53.97 43.40
N ARG A 348 -65.29 53.90 44.73
CA ARG A 348 -65.39 52.63 45.45
C ARG A 348 -66.37 52.72 46.60
N VAL A 349 -67.03 51.61 46.88
CA VAL A 349 -67.90 51.44 48.04
C VAL A 349 -67.45 50.21 48.84
N PRO A 350 -67.57 50.20 50.18
CA PRO A 350 -67.22 49.03 50.98
C PRO A 350 -68.02 47.79 50.52
N LEU A 351 -67.40 46.60 50.48
CA LEU A 351 -68.03 45.37 49.98
C LEU A 351 -69.43 45.14 50.57
N ARG A 352 -69.58 45.37 51.88
CA ARG A 352 -70.83 45.21 52.66
C ARG A 352 -72.00 46.09 52.20
N SER A 353 -71.73 47.13 51.43
CA SER A 353 -72.74 48.12 50.99
C SER A 353 -73.41 47.73 49.69
N VAL A 354 -72.87 46.73 48.98
CA VAL A 354 -73.42 46.21 47.73
C VAL A 354 -74.22 44.94 48.06
N LYS A 355 -75.50 44.93 47.71
CA LYS A 355 -76.39 43.78 47.82
C LYS A 355 -76.68 43.22 46.43
N GLN A 356 -77.09 41.95 46.36
CA GLN A 356 -77.47 41.32 45.10
C GLN A 356 -78.98 41.03 45.13
N ASN A 357 -79.72 41.63 44.19
CA ASN A 357 -81.17 41.46 44.07
C ASN A 357 -81.48 40.93 42.65
N ASN A 358 -82.04 39.72 42.56
CA ASN A 358 -82.38 39.04 41.29
C ASN A 358 -81.25 38.98 40.24
N GLY A 359 -79.98 38.97 40.68
CA GLY A 359 -78.80 38.90 39.81
C GLY A 359 -78.10 40.24 39.62
N ASP A 360 -78.83 41.35 39.74
CA ASP A 360 -78.28 42.71 39.64
C ASP A 360 -77.67 43.15 40.97
N LYS A 361 -76.56 43.91 40.88
CA LYS A 361 -75.94 44.53 42.06
C LYS A 361 -76.64 45.85 42.34
N ILE A 362 -77.05 46.03 43.58
CA ILE A 362 -77.73 47.25 44.05
C ILE A 362 -76.99 47.82 45.25
N VAL A 363 -77.08 49.13 45.41
CA VAL A 363 -76.72 49.84 46.63
C VAL A 363 -77.96 50.53 47.17
N GLU A 364 -78.08 50.59 48.49
CA GLU A 364 -79.17 51.31 49.14
C GLU A 364 -78.72 52.73 49.45
N MET A 365 -79.52 53.71 49.04
CA MET A 365 -79.30 55.13 49.33
C MET A 365 -80.51 55.73 50.04
N LEU A 366 -80.28 56.81 50.80
CA LEU A 366 -81.32 57.60 51.44
C LEU A 366 -81.74 58.74 50.52
N GLU A 367 -82.92 58.61 49.89
CA GLU A 367 -83.58 59.73 49.19
C GLU A 367 -84.66 60.33 50.11
N GLY A 368 -84.30 61.36 50.87
CA GLY A 368 -85.14 61.90 51.94
C GLY A 368 -85.18 60.97 53.16
N GLU A 369 -86.37 60.57 53.60
CA GLU A 369 -86.56 59.58 54.68
C GLU A 369 -86.79 58.14 54.16
N GLN A 370 -86.73 57.92 52.84
CA GLN A 370 -86.98 56.60 52.24
C GLN A 370 -85.68 55.97 51.72
N ILE A 371 -85.53 54.67 52.00
CA ILE A 371 -84.45 53.86 51.43
C ILE A 371 -84.87 53.47 50.01
N LYS A 372 -84.03 53.79 49.03
CA LYS A 372 -84.20 53.36 47.64
C LYS A 372 -83.04 52.50 47.20
N GLU A 373 -83.37 51.46 46.45
CA GLU A 373 -82.40 50.59 45.79
C GLU A 373 -81.96 51.25 44.48
N HIS A 374 -80.66 51.48 44.34
CA HIS A 374 -80.06 51.97 43.12
C HIS A 374 -79.26 50.85 42.47
N PRO A 375 -79.59 50.45 41.23
CA PRO A 375 -78.79 49.49 40.50
C PRO A 375 -77.41 50.08 40.21
N VAL A 376 -76.37 49.32 40.49
CA VAL A 376 -74.98 49.70 40.24
C VAL A 376 -74.27 48.66 39.38
N THR A 377 -73.41 49.15 38.50
CA THR A 377 -72.48 48.29 37.77
C THR A 377 -71.16 48.30 38.51
N SER A 378 -70.78 47.17 39.12
CA SER A 378 -69.50 47.05 39.82
C SER A 378 -68.38 46.66 38.86
N GLY A 379 -67.20 47.25 39.05
CA GLY A 379 -65.95 46.84 38.41
C GLY A 379 -65.17 45.84 39.28
N LEU A 380 -63.89 46.13 39.49
CA LEU A 380 -62.98 45.31 40.30
C LEU A 380 -63.49 45.11 41.74
N ARG A 381 -63.38 43.87 42.24
CA ARG A 381 -63.55 43.56 43.66
C ARG A 381 -62.16 43.51 44.30
N GLY A 382 -61.88 44.43 45.22
CA GLY A 382 -60.72 44.33 46.10
C GLY A 382 -61.06 43.61 47.41
N ASP A 383 -60.10 43.58 48.34
CA ASP A 383 -60.26 42.86 49.62
C ASP A 383 -61.35 43.48 50.50
N GLU A 384 -61.48 44.80 50.50
CA GLU A 384 -62.42 45.53 51.36
C GLU A 384 -63.48 46.36 50.60
N TYR A 385 -63.30 46.58 49.29
CA TYR A 385 -64.13 47.50 48.50
C TYR A 385 -64.51 46.91 47.13
N TYR A 386 -65.67 47.31 46.61
CA TYR A 386 -66.03 47.20 45.19
C TYR A 386 -65.73 48.53 44.50
N GLU A 387 -65.13 48.47 43.31
CA GLU A 387 -65.19 49.55 42.34
C GLU A 387 -66.62 49.67 41.78
N ILE A 388 -67.09 50.89 41.58
CA ILE A 388 -68.36 51.22 40.93
C ILE A 388 -68.06 51.93 39.61
N LEU A 389 -68.53 51.35 38.51
CA LEU A 389 -68.37 51.87 37.15
C LEU A 389 -69.54 52.77 36.75
N ASP A 390 -70.75 52.45 37.21
CA ASP A 390 -71.97 53.18 36.89
C ASP A 390 -73.04 53.00 37.98
N GLY A 391 -73.97 53.95 38.07
CA GLY A 391 -75.09 53.96 39.03
C GLY A 391 -74.83 54.75 40.31
N LEU A 392 -73.62 55.32 40.48
CA LEU A 392 -73.28 56.23 41.59
C LEU A 392 -72.34 57.35 41.14
N SER A 393 -72.48 58.51 41.75
CA SER A 393 -71.56 59.65 41.61
C SER A 393 -70.72 59.85 42.87
N ALA A 394 -69.51 60.39 42.70
CA ALA A 394 -68.66 60.75 43.83
C ALA A 394 -69.35 61.77 44.75
N GLY A 395 -69.43 61.45 46.05
CA GLY A 395 -70.09 62.28 47.06
C GLY A 395 -71.48 61.78 47.48
N GLU A 396 -72.05 60.80 46.78
CA GLU A 396 -73.31 60.16 47.18
C GLU A 396 -73.11 59.25 48.41
N GLN A 397 -74.09 59.27 49.31
CA GLN A 397 -74.05 58.48 50.54
C GLN A 397 -74.76 57.15 50.35
N VAL A 398 -74.00 56.07 50.44
CA VAL A 398 -74.52 54.70 50.43
C VAL A 398 -74.68 54.17 51.85
N ILE A 399 -75.72 53.37 52.07
CA ILE A 399 -75.96 52.70 53.34
C ILE A 399 -75.00 51.50 53.44
N THR A 400 -74.08 51.57 54.41
CA THR A 400 -73.11 50.49 54.67
C THR A 400 -73.63 49.48 55.70
N PHE A 401 -74.62 49.87 56.52
CA PHE A 401 -75.26 49.05 57.53
C PHE A 401 -76.58 49.68 58.01
N ILE A 402 -77.65 48.90 58.15
CA ILE A 402 -78.91 49.32 58.79
C ILE A 402 -78.97 48.68 60.17
N LYS A 403 -78.96 49.50 61.22
CA LYS A 403 -79.16 49.02 62.59
C LYS A 403 -80.66 48.80 62.84
N ASN A 404 -81.15 47.61 62.53
CA ASN A 404 -82.51 47.21 62.93
C ASN A 404 -82.55 47.13 64.46
N GLY A 405 -83.22 48.09 65.10
CA GLY A 405 -83.47 48.06 66.54
C GLY A 405 -84.38 46.88 66.87
N LYS A 406 -83.81 45.83 67.45
CA LYS A 406 -84.52 44.94 68.37
C LYS A 406 -83.84 45.02 69.72
#